data_AF-X1M1W7-F1
#
_entry.id   AF-X1M1W7-F1
#
_cell.length_a   1.000
_cell.length_b   1.000
_cell.length_c   1.000
_cell.angle_alpha   90.00
_cell.angle_beta   90.00
_cell.angle_gamma   90.00
#
_symmetry.space_group_name_H-M   'P 1'
#
loop_
_entity.id
_entity.type
_entity.pdbx_description
1 polymer ?
#
loop_
_entity_poly.entity_id
_entity_poly.type
_entity_poly.pdbx_seq_one_letter_code
_entity_poly.pdbx_strand_id
1 'polypeptide(L)'
;MRIGIIGATGLVGRTTLKILEERGFPASELILFASQRSAGEKIPFKGSQVEVMPISDNWDLLADIFFCSVADDVAQELLKDYKGEAWVIDKSKVFRLDPKIPLVV
;
A
#
# COMPACT_ATOMS: atom_id res chain seq x y z
N MET A 1 14.14 -5.71 1.12
CA MET A 1 13.21 -4.68 0.61
C MET A 1 11.88 -4.86 1.31
N ARG A 2 11.46 -3.84 2.04
CA ARG A 2 10.22 -3.77 2.81
C ARG A 2 9.09 -3.28 1.91
N ILE A 3 7.94 -3.94 1.95
CA ILE A 3 6.78 -3.61 1.11
C ILE A 3 5.61 -3.19 1.98
N GLY A 4 5.02 -2.05 1.66
CA GLY A 4 3.79 -1.54 2.25
C GLY A 4 2.58 -1.77 1.34
N ILE A 5 1.42 -2.02 1.92
CA ILE A 5 0.14 -2.01 1.20
C ILE A 5 -0.84 -1.12 1.93
N ILE A 6 -1.29 -0.05 1.25
CA ILE A 6 -2.28 0.88 1.77
C ILE A 6 -3.64 0.51 1.18
N GLY A 7 -4.63 0.29 2.05
CA GLY A 7 -5.91 -0.32 1.67
C GLY A 7 -5.87 -1.85 1.68
N ALA A 8 -5.05 -2.44 2.58
CA ALA A 8 -4.79 -3.89 2.64
C ALA A 8 -6.04 -4.76 2.84
N THR A 9 -7.09 -4.23 3.47
CA THR A 9 -8.35 -4.95 3.73
C THR A 9 -9.35 -4.86 2.58
N GLY A 10 -9.14 -3.95 1.63
CA GLY A 10 -9.97 -3.82 0.43
C GLY A 10 -9.69 -4.92 -0.60
N LEU A 11 -10.59 -5.08 -1.58
CA LEU A 11 -10.50 -6.11 -2.61
C LEU A 11 -9.15 -6.06 -3.37
N VAL A 12 -8.72 -4.87 -3.78
CA VAL A 12 -7.48 -4.69 -4.54
C VAL A 12 -6.24 -4.93 -3.65
N GLY A 13 -6.27 -4.49 -2.40
CA GLY A 13 -5.20 -4.76 -1.43
C GLY A 13 -5.02 -6.25 -1.17
N ARG A 14 -6.11 -6.98 -0.89
CA ARG A 14 -6.13 -8.44 -0.74
C ARG A 14 -5.65 -9.17 -1.99
N THR A 15 -6.04 -8.70 -3.17
CA THR A 15 -5.58 -9.26 -4.45
C THR A 15 -4.08 -9.04 -4.64
N THR A 16 -3.58 -7.85 -4.28
CA THR A 16 -2.14 -7.54 -4.33
C THR A 16 -1.36 -8.47 -3.42
N LEU A 17 -1.83 -8.69 -2.18
CA LEU A 17 -1.25 -9.65 -1.24
C LEU A 17 -1.17 -11.06 -1.81
N LYS A 18 -2.29 -11.56 -2.36
CA LYS A 18 -2.37 -12.88 -2.98
C LYS A 18 -1.37 -13.02 -4.12
N ILE A 19 -1.27 -12.03 -5.02
CA ILE A 19 -0.31 -12.06 -6.14
C ILE A 19 1.14 -12.05 -5.65
N LEU A 20 1.46 -11.24 -4.63
CA LEU A 20 2.80 -11.21 -4.04
C LEU A 20 3.18 -12.57 -3.45
N GLU A 21 2.24 -13.23 -2.80
CA GLU A 21 2.42 -14.58 -2.24
C GLU A 21 2.59 -15.63 -3.35
N GLU A 22 1.67 -15.67 -4.33
CA GLU A 22 1.70 -16.61 -5.46
C GLU A 22 2.98 -16.50 -6.29
N ARG A 23 3.50 -15.29 -6.47
CA ARG A 23 4.76 -15.05 -7.18
C ARG A 23 6.01 -15.27 -6.34
N GLY A 24 5.86 -15.63 -5.06
CA GLY A 24 6.97 -15.78 -4.14
C GLY A 24 7.80 -14.51 -4.01
N PHE A 25 7.16 -13.33 -4.10
CA PHE A 25 7.87 -12.05 -4.16
C PHE A 25 8.82 -11.89 -2.95
N PRO A 26 10.10 -11.50 -3.17
CA PRO A 26 11.13 -11.52 -2.13
C PRO A 26 11.08 -10.28 -1.23
N ALA A 27 9.91 -9.99 -0.64
CA ALA A 27 9.79 -8.98 0.40
C ALA A 27 10.44 -9.48 1.70
N SER A 28 11.32 -8.67 2.30
CA SER A 28 11.91 -8.98 3.61
C SER A 28 10.94 -8.71 4.76
N GLU A 29 10.00 -7.81 4.55
CA GLU A 29 8.97 -7.43 5.52
C GLU A 29 7.74 -6.92 4.76
N LEU A 30 6.56 -7.15 5.34
CA LEU A 30 5.29 -6.70 4.81
C LEU A 30 4.57 -5.84 5.84
N ILE A 31 4.24 -4.61 5.46
CA ILE A 31 3.58 -3.63 6.31
C ILE A 31 2.20 -3.34 5.74
N LEU A 32 1.15 -3.52 6.53
CA LEU A 32 -0.24 -3.42 6.06
C LEU A 32 -0.93 -2.23 6.69
N PHE A 33 -1.51 -1.38 5.86
CA PHE A 33 -2.27 -0.22 6.29
C PHE A 33 -3.72 -0.29 5.81
N ALA A 34 -4.64 0.13 6.67
CA ALA A 34 -6.02 0.38 6.33
C ALA A 34 -6.61 1.51 7.18
N SER A 35 -7.90 1.77 7.02
CA SER A 35 -8.62 2.72 7.88
C SER A 35 -8.58 2.31 9.35
N GLN A 36 -8.81 3.26 10.26
CA GLN A 36 -8.91 2.99 11.70
C GLN A 36 -9.93 1.90 12.04
N ARG A 37 -11.02 1.77 11.27
CA ARG A 37 -12.05 0.73 11.42
C ARG A 37 -11.49 -0.69 11.23
N SER A 38 -10.44 -0.82 10.43
CA SER A 38 -9.80 -2.09 10.09
C SER A 38 -8.50 -2.34 10.86
N ALA A 39 -8.06 -1.40 11.71
CA ALA A 39 -6.85 -1.56 12.50
C ALA A 39 -6.98 -2.75 13.45
N GLY A 40 -5.90 -3.53 13.59
CA GLY A 40 -5.84 -4.75 14.40
C GLY A 40 -6.36 -6.01 13.68
N GLU A 41 -6.93 -5.88 12.48
CA GLU A 41 -7.23 -7.06 11.65
C GLU A 41 -5.93 -7.79 11.31
N LYS A 42 -5.97 -9.13 11.26
CA LYS A 42 -4.83 -9.96 10.85
C LYS A 42 -5.09 -10.59 9.50
N ILE A 43 -4.15 -10.41 8.58
CA ILE A 43 -4.21 -10.96 7.23
C ILE A 43 -3.19 -12.11 7.11
N PRO A 44 -3.61 -13.32 6.69
CA PRO A 44 -2.65 -14.39 6.43
C PRO A 44 -1.74 -14.02 5.25
N PHE A 45 -0.44 -14.25 5.42
CA PHE A 45 0.58 -14.10 4.37
C PHE A 45 1.77 -15.02 4.66
N LYS A 46 2.15 -15.84 3.68
CA LYS A 46 3.23 -16.83 3.74
C LYS A 46 3.20 -17.70 4.99
N GLY A 47 2.01 -18.20 5.36
CA GLY A 47 1.80 -19.05 6.54
C GLY A 47 1.89 -18.31 7.88
N SER A 48 2.03 -16.99 7.88
CA SER A 48 2.04 -16.13 9.08
C SER A 48 0.82 -15.19 9.08
N GLN A 49 0.59 -14.49 10.19
CA GLN A 49 -0.46 -13.47 10.31
C GLN A 49 0.19 -12.09 10.39
N VAL A 50 -0.18 -11.18 9.49
CA VAL A 50 0.32 -9.81 9.47
C VAL A 50 -0.78 -8.87 9.96
N GLU A 51 -0.49 -8.11 11.00
CA GLU A 51 -1.45 -7.17 11.58
C GLU A 51 -1.57 -5.90 10.73
N VAL A 52 -2.80 -5.43 10.57
CA VAL A 52 -3.13 -4.21 9.84
C VAL A 52 -3.06 -3.02 10.79
N MET A 53 -2.26 -2.03 10.41
CA MET A 53 -2.09 -0.78 11.14
C MET A 53 -2.97 0.33 10.54
N PRO A 54 -3.36 1.33 11.34
CA PRO A 54 -3.88 2.57 10.78
C PRO A 54 -2.75 3.34 10.05
N ILE A 55 -3.11 4.12 9.04
CA ILE A 55 -2.16 5.02 8.36
C ILE A 55 -1.73 6.12 9.33
N SER A 56 -0.44 6.18 9.66
CA SER A 56 0.17 7.22 10.50
C SER A 56 0.83 8.31 9.65
N ASP A 57 1.14 9.48 10.22
CA ASP A 57 1.79 10.57 9.47
C ASP A 57 3.15 10.20 8.88
N ASN A 58 3.86 9.25 9.49
CA ASN A 58 5.18 8.77 9.11
C ASN A 58 5.14 7.39 8.42
N TRP A 59 3.99 7.03 7.83
CA TRP A 59 3.78 5.73 7.20
C TRP A 59 4.86 5.38 6.17
N ASP A 60 5.36 6.39 5.44
CA ASP A 60 6.28 6.27 4.32
C ASP A 60 7.70 5.88 4.71
N LEU A 61 8.08 6.04 5.98
CA LEU A 61 9.38 5.60 6.50
C LEU A 61 9.45 4.08 6.77
N LEU A 62 8.29 3.41 6.78
CA LEU A 62 8.16 2.03 7.22
C LEU A 62 8.45 1.01 6.10
N ALA A 63 8.37 1.42 4.83
CA ALA A 63 8.64 0.54 3.70
C ALA A 63 9.41 1.26 2.58
N ASP A 64 9.99 0.49 1.68
CA ASP A 64 10.74 1.04 0.55
C ASP A 64 9.82 1.25 -0.67
N ILE A 65 8.76 0.43 -0.79
CA ILE A 65 7.74 0.51 -1.84
C ILE A 65 6.37 0.32 -1.22
N PHE A 66 5.39 1.10 -1.67
CA PHE A 66 3.99 1.01 -1.28
C PHE A 66 3.09 0.75 -2.48
N PHE A 67 2.20 -0.23 -2.36
CA PHE A 67 1.04 -0.35 -3.24
C PHE A 67 -0.14 0.39 -2.60
N CYS A 68 -0.53 1.53 -3.18
CA CYS A 68 -1.67 2.30 -2.71
C CYS A 68 -2.93 1.87 -3.45
N SER A 69 -3.93 1.38 -2.71
CA SER A 69 -5.17 0.80 -3.23
C SER A 69 -6.38 1.29 -2.43
N VAL A 70 -6.56 2.61 -2.43
CA VAL A 70 -7.64 3.31 -1.71
C VAL A 70 -8.53 4.09 -2.68
N ALA A 71 -9.60 4.69 -2.17
CA ALA A 71 -10.47 5.56 -2.96
C ALA A 71 -9.72 6.83 -3.40
N ASP A 72 -10.18 7.45 -4.50
CA ASP A 72 -9.50 8.59 -5.13
C ASP A 72 -9.34 9.79 -4.18
N ASP A 73 -10.35 10.08 -3.35
CA ASP A 73 -10.31 11.14 -2.35
C ASP A 73 -9.22 10.88 -1.29
N VAL A 74 -9.13 9.65 -0.78
CA VAL A 74 -8.10 9.26 0.18
C VAL A 74 -6.70 9.31 -0.44
N ALA A 75 -6.54 8.84 -1.68
CA ALA A 75 -5.26 8.90 -2.38
C ALA A 75 -4.82 10.35 -2.63
N GLN A 76 -5.76 11.22 -3.03
CA GLN A 76 -5.50 12.64 -3.21
C GLN A 76 -5.03 13.29 -1.90
N GLU A 77 -5.70 13.04 -0.78
CA GLU A 77 -5.31 13.62 0.51
C GLU A 77 -3.96 13.11 0.99
N LEU A 78 -3.73 11.80 0.87
CA LEU A 78 -2.52 11.15 1.36
C LEU A 78 -1.27 11.53 0.55
N LEU A 79 -1.42 11.74 -0.78
CA LEU A 79 -0.29 11.81 -1.70
C LEU A 79 -0.07 13.19 -2.35
N LYS A 80 -1.01 14.14 -2.26
CA LYS A 80 -0.93 15.45 -2.96
C LYS A 80 0.38 16.23 -2.75
N ASP A 81 0.98 16.09 -1.57
CA ASP A 81 2.20 16.80 -1.17
C ASP A 81 3.33 15.81 -0.83
N TYR A 82 3.24 14.57 -1.33
CA TYR A 82 4.22 13.53 -1.03
C TYR A 82 5.60 13.89 -1.56
N LYS A 83 6.58 13.90 -0.65
CA LYS A 83 8.00 14.20 -0.93
C LYS A 83 8.94 13.20 -0.25
N GLY A 84 8.42 12.06 0.16
CA GLY A 84 9.19 10.99 0.80
C GLY A 84 10.08 10.25 -0.20
N GLU A 85 10.92 9.37 0.34
CA GLU A 85 11.87 8.58 -0.47
C GLU A 85 11.29 7.25 -0.95
N ALA A 86 10.19 6.77 -0.35
CA ALA A 86 9.59 5.50 -0.71
C ALA A 86 8.86 5.61 -2.05
N TRP A 87 8.91 4.54 -2.85
CA TRP A 87 8.15 4.48 -4.09
C TRP A 87 6.69 4.20 -3.81
N VAL A 88 5.79 5.01 -4.37
CA VAL A 88 4.34 4.79 -4.25
C VAL A 88 3.78 4.39 -5.61
N ILE A 89 3.28 3.16 -5.71
CA ILE A 89 2.54 2.65 -6.86
C ILE A 89 1.06 2.82 -6.56
N ASP A 90 0.49 3.94 -7.00
CA ASP A 90 -0.91 4.27 -6.80
C ASP A 90 -1.81 3.64 -7.88
N LYS A 91 -2.82 2.89 -7.45
CA LYS A 91 -3.82 2.27 -8.33
C LYS A 91 -5.08 3.14 -8.52
N SER A 92 -5.19 4.26 -7.79
CA SER A 92 -6.25 5.24 -8.00
C SER A 92 -6.15 5.91 -9.38
N LYS A 93 -7.09 6.80 -9.70
CA LYS A 93 -7.00 7.60 -10.94
C LYS A 93 -6.38 8.98 -10.75
N VAL A 94 -6.10 9.38 -9.52
CA VAL A 94 -5.77 10.75 -9.12
C VAL A 94 -4.61 11.33 -9.93
N PHE A 95 -3.54 10.56 -10.08
CA PHE A 95 -2.28 11.06 -10.65
C PHE A 95 -2.01 10.59 -12.09
N ARG A 96 -2.93 9.84 -12.71
CA ARG A 96 -2.69 9.19 -14.02
C ARG A 96 -2.39 10.16 -15.17
N LEU A 97 -2.86 11.41 -15.04
CA LEU A 97 -2.70 12.46 -16.05
C LEU A 97 -1.66 13.51 -15.65
N ASP A 98 -1.01 13.37 -14.50
CA ASP A 98 0.07 14.28 -14.13
C ASP A 98 1.30 13.98 -15.01
N PRO A 99 1.77 14.93 -15.83
CA PRO A 99 2.90 14.69 -16.73
C PRO A 99 4.23 14.39 -16.01
N LYS A 100 4.31 14.64 -14.69
CA LYS A 100 5.48 14.34 -13.86
C LYS A 100 5.44 12.94 -13.27
N ILE A 101 4.31 12.24 -13.36
CA ILE A 101 4.11 10.93 -12.75
C ILE A 101 3.93 9.89 -13.86
N PRO A 102 4.82 8.87 -13.96
CA PRO A 102 4.74 7.89 -15.03
C PRO A 102 3.50 7.00 -14.87
N LEU A 103 2.71 6.90 -15.94
CA LEU A 103 1.65 5.92 -16.06
C LEU A 103 2.21 4.61 -16.63
N VAL A 104 2.13 3.52 -15.85
CA VAL A 104 2.76 2.23 -16.17
C VAL A 104 1.68 1.14 -16.36
N VAL A 105 1.88 0.25 -17.34
CA VAL A 105 1.02 -0.91 -17.65
C VAL A 105 1.78 -2.21 -17.41
#